data_AF-A0A957QTL9-F1
#
_entry.id   AF-A0A957QTL9-F1
#
_cell.length_a   1.000
_cell.length_b   1.000
_cell.length_c   1.000
_cell.angle_alpha   90.00
_cell.angle_beta   90.00
_cell.angle_gamma   90.00
#
_symmetry.space_group_name_H-M   'P 1'
#
loop_
_entity.id
_entity.type
_entity.pdbx_description
1 polymer ?
#
loop_
_entity_poly.entity_id
_entity_poly.type
_entity_poly.pdbx_seq_one_letter_code
_entity_poly.pdbx_strand_id
1 'polypeptide(L)'
;MLRQQFPIFEHKVFINSCSKGALAQPVRQAYLQYLADWECLGSPWELWVGKLERVRGQFAALVGATPDEIAVCTSVSAAVSALASALDFSGTRNKVVVDDFSFPAVAQVWHAQEPRGAQVVHVPAAGNTIPLEHYAARIDERTAIVSLSHICYFNG
;
A
#
# COMPACT_ATOMS: atom_id res chain seq x y z
N MET A 1 -0.18 28.71 -7.84
CA MET A 1 1.08 27.94 -7.90
C MET A 1 0.98 26.73 -6.97
N LEU A 2 1.32 25.51 -7.41
CA LEU A 2 1.20 24.28 -6.61
C LEU A 2 2.04 24.31 -5.32
N ARG A 3 3.27 24.86 -5.38
CA ARG A 3 4.20 24.95 -4.23
C ARG A 3 3.61 25.70 -3.03
N GLN A 4 2.82 26.75 -3.26
CA GLN A 4 2.20 27.57 -2.21
C GLN A 4 1.16 26.80 -1.38
N GLN A 5 0.68 25.66 -1.86
CA GLN A 5 -0.22 24.81 -1.09
C GLN A 5 0.50 24.07 0.05
N PHE A 6 1.83 24.10 0.12
CA PHE A 6 2.63 23.33 1.07
C PHE A 6 3.52 24.26 1.92
N PRO A 7 3.06 24.70 3.10
CA PRO A 7 3.75 25.72 3.92
C PRO A 7 5.16 25.32 4.36
N ILE A 8 5.43 24.02 4.50
CA ILE A 8 6.75 23.51 4.93
C ILE A 8 7.88 23.98 4.00
N PHE A 9 7.56 24.25 2.73
CA PHE A 9 8.53 24.70 1.73
C PHE A 9 8.99 26.15 1.88
N GLU A 10 8.36 26.94 2.75
CA GLU A 10 8.81 28.29 3.13
C GLU A 10 9.95 28.23 4.16
N HIS A 11 10.05 27.13 4.91
CA HIS A 11 10.95 27.03 6.05
C HIS A 11 11.99 25.91 5.92
N LYS A 12 11.80 24.97 4.98
CA LYS A 12 12.67 23.81 4.80
C LYS A 12 12.84 23.43 3.32
N VAL A 13 14.05 22.99 2.98
CA VAL A 13 14.31 22.19 1.79
C VAL A 13 13.87 20.76 2.12
N PHE A 14 12.71 20.35 1.59
CA PHE A 14 12.08 19.07 1.92
C PHE A 14 12.39 18.02 0.85
N ILE A 15 13.34 17.13 1.13
CA ILE A 15 13.83 16.09 0.22
C ILE A 15 13.57 14.68 0.76
N ASN A 16 12.43 14.48 1.45
CA ASN A 16 12.07 13.21 2.10
C ASN A 16 10.65 12.71 1.70
N SER A 17 10.18 13.09 0.51
CA SER A 17 8.84 12.74 0.04
C SER A 17 8.62 11.23 -0.14
N CYS A 18 9.69 10.46 -0.34
CA CYS A 18 9.65 9.00 -0.40
C CYS A 18 9.24 8.35 0.94
N SER A 19 9.52 9.01 2.07
CA SER A 19 9.08 8.57 3.38
C SER A 19 7.69 9.10 3.72
N LYS A 20 7.47 10.42 3.52
CA LYS A 20 6.18 11.06 3.78
C LYS A 20 6.02 12.31 2.93
N GLY A 21 4.90 12.42 2.22
CA GLY A 21 4.56 13.62 1.45
C GLY A 21 4.40 14.86 2.33
N ALA A 22 4.74 16.02 1.78
CA ALA A 22 4.45 17.31 2.42
C ALA A 22 2.94 17.50 2.60
N LEU A 23 2.52 18.07 3.73
CA LEU A 23 1.11 18.28 4.02
C LEU A 23 0.58 19.49 3.24
N ALA A 24 -0.31 19.24 2.28
CA ALA A 24 -1.01 20.29 1.55
C ALA A 24 -2.06 20.98 2.44
N GLN A 25 -2.25 22.28 2.27
CA GLN A 25 -3.28 23.05 2.99
C GLN A 25 -4.68 22.46 2.85
N PRO A 26 -5.17 22.08 1.64
CA PRO A 26 -6.48 21.44 1.49
C PRO A 26 -6.65 20.16 2.33
N VAL A 27 -5.58 19.36 2.44
CA VAL A 27 -5.59 18.13 3.26
C VAL A 27 -5.68 18.50 4.74
N ARG A 28 -4.89 19.47 5.21
CA ARG A 28 -4.96 19.98 6.59
C ARG A 28 -6.37 20.48 6.91
N GLN A 29 -6.99 21.24 6.00
CA GLN A 29 -8.34 21.77 6.18
C GLN A 29 -9.39 20.65 6.25
N ALA A 30 -9.27 19.59 5.45
CA ALA A 30 -10.15 18.43 5.53
C ALA A 30 -10.08 17.71 6.88
N TYR A 31 -8.87 17.58 7.48
CA TYR A 31 -8.71 17.04 8.83
C TYR A 31 -9.37 17.91 9.89
N LEU A 32 -9.18 19.24 9.82
CA LEU A 32 -9.84 20.17 10.75
C LEU A 32 -11.36 20.11 10.63
N GLN A 33 -11.89 19.99 9.41
CA GLN A 33 -13.32 19.80 9.20
C GLN A 33 -13.82 18.49 9.79
N TYR A 34 -13.08 17.39 9.65
CA TYR A 34 -13.43 16.11 10.28
C TYR A 34 -13.54 16.22 11.81
N LEU A 35 -12.61 16.93 12.45
CA LEU A 35 -12.66 17.16 13.90
C LEU A 35 -13.86 18.04 14.29
N ALA A 36 -14.12 19.11 13.55
CA ALA A 36 -15.27 19.98 13.78
C ALA A 36 -16.60 19.24 13.60
N ASP A 37 -16.71 18.38 12.57
CA ASP A 37 -17.89 17.54 12.35
C ASP A 37 -18.13 16.62 13.56
N TRP A 38 -17.07 16.05 14.16
CA TRP A 38 -17.20 15.21 15.35
C TRP A 38 -17.65 16.01 16.57
N GLU A 39 -17.03 17.17 16.82
CA GLU A 39 -17.39 18.03 17.96
C GLU A 39 -18.84 18.52 17.88
N CYS A 40 -19.30 18.93 16.70
CA CYS A 40 -20.62 19.53 16.53
C CYS A 40 -21.75 18.51 16.31
N LEU A 41 -21.47 17.40 15.61
CA LEU A 41 -22.49 16.44 15.17
C LEU A 41 -22.39 15.09 15.89
N GLY A 42 -21.35 14.88 16.71
CA GLY A 42 -21.08 13.59 17.36
C GLY A 42 -20.56 12.57 16.35
N SER A 43 -21.32 11.52 16.07
CA SER A 43 -20.91 10.46 15.13
C SER A 43 -21.76 10.50 13.86
N PRO A 44 -21.56 11.47 12.95
CA PRO A 44 -22.33 11.61 11.71
C PRO A 44 -21.93 10.52 10.70
N TRP A 45 -22.36 9.29 10.96
CA TRP A 45 -21.96 8.09 10.22
C TRP A 45 -22.18 8.21 8.70
N GLU A 46 -23.39 8.58 8.28
CA GLU A 46 -23.74 8.71 6.86
C GLU A 46 -22.86 9.73 6.12
N LEU A 47 -22.50 10.83 6.79
CA LEU A 47 -21.59 11.83 6.25
C LEU A 47 -20.20 11.23 6.01
N TRP A 48 -19.68 10.48 6.98
CA TRP A 48 -18.34 9.88 6.90
C TRP A 48 -18.28 8.74 5.88
N VAL A 49 -19.30 7.88 5.84
CA VAL A 49 -19.45 6.85 4.81
C VAL A 49 -19.52 7.50 3.42
N GLY A 50 -20.33 8.54 3.25
CA GLY A 50 -20.41 9.27 1.98
C GLY A 50 -19.08 9.91 1.55
N LYS A 51 -18.25 10.37 2.49
CA LYS A 51 -16.88 10.84 2.20
C LYS A 51 -15.98 9.68 1.75
N LEU A 52 -16.06 8.52 2.39
CA LEU A 52 -15.30 7.32 2.00
C LEU A 52 -15.69 6.84 0.59
N GLU A 53 -16.98 6.79 0.27
CA GLU A 53 -17.43 6.39 -1.08
C GLU A 53 -16.99 7.35 -2.17
N ARG A 54 -16.93 8.65 -1.86
CA ARG A 54 -16.34 9.64 -2.78
C ARG A 54 -14.85 9.39 -3.02
N VAL A 55 -14.09 9.14 -1.95
CA VAL A 55 -12.66 8.80 -2.06
C VAL A 55 -12.46 7.51 -2.86
N ARG A 56 -13.29 6.49 -2.62
CA ARG A 56 -13.28 5.22 -3.36
C ARG A 56 -13.45 5.44 -4.85
N GLY A 57 -14.46 6.21 -5.26
CA GLY A 57 -14.71 6.53 -6.67
C GLY A 57 -13.60 7.37 -7.31
N GLN A 58 -13.06 8.35 -6.59
CA GLN A 58 -11.95 9.18 -7.08
C GLN A 58 -10.67 8.37 -7.28
N PHE A 59 -10.34 7.48 -6.34
CA PHE A 59 -9.16 6.63 -6.44
C PHE A 59 -9.32 5.58 -7.53
N ALA A 60 -10.51 4.98 -7.68
CA ALA A 60 -10.82 4.05 -8.76
C ALA A 60 -10.54 4.68 -10.13
N ALA A 61 -11.03 5.90 -10.38
CA ALA A 61 -10.78 6.63 -11.61
C ALA A 61 -9.28 6.92 -11.85
N LEU A 62 -8.51 7.19 -10.78
CA LEU A 62 -7.07 7.46 -10.87
C LEU A 62 -6.28 6.23 -11.34
N VAL A 63 -6.66 5.03 -10.90
CA VAL A 63 -5.95 3.78 -11.19
C VAL A 63 -6.59 2.96 -12.32
N GLY A 64 -7.67 3.46 -12.92
CA GLY A 64 -8.38 2.77 -14.01
C GLY A 64 -9.22 1.58 -13.57
N ALA A 65 -9.76 1.62 -12.35
CA ALA A 65 -10.62 0.59 -11.76
C ALA A 65 -12.06 1.08 -11.56
N THR A 66 -12.94 0.19 -11.11
CA THR A 66 -14.29 0.52 -10.61
C THR A 66 -14.29 0.73 -9.09
N PRO A 67 -15.25 1.45 -8.51
CA PRO A 67 -15.32 1.63 -7.06
C PRO A 67 -15.36 0.30 -6.29
N ASP A 68 -16.05 -0.72 -6.81
CA ASP A 68 -16.19 -2.04 -6.16
C ASP A 68 -14.87 -2.82 -6.08
N GLU A 69 -13.85 -2.44 -6.85
CA GLU A 69 -12.51 -3.02 -6.81
C GLU A 69 -11.57 -2.34 -5.81
N ILE A 70 -12.00 -1.25 -5.16
CA ILE A 70 -11.17 -0.48 -4.22
C ILE A 70 -11.55 -0.81 -2.79
N ALA A 71 -10.59 -1.28 -1.98
CA ALA A 71 -10.72 -1.36 -0.54
C ALA A 71 -9.96 -0.22 0.15
N VAL A 72 -10.62 0.50 1.07
CA VAL A 72 -9.98 1.56 1.85
C VAL A 72 -9.33 0.95 3.10
N CYS A 73 -8.01 1.08 3.22
CA CYS A 73 -7.24 0.57 4.35
C CYS A 73 -6.43 1.69 5.01
N THR A 74 -5.93 1.44 6.23
CA THR A 74 -5.16 2.42 7.02
C THR A 74 -3.69 2.53 6.60
N SER A 75 -3.15 1.51 5.94
CA SER A 75 -1.80 1.48 5.38
C SER A 75 -1.63 0.35 4.37
N VAL A 76 -0.55 0.35 3.59
CA VAL A 76 -0.19 -0.76 2.70
C VAL A 76 0.04 -2.04 3.50
N SER A 77 0.72 -1.97 4.65
CA SER A 77 0.93 -3.15 5.51
C SER A 77 -0.38 -3.76 6.02
N ALA A 78 -1.35 -2.92 6.39
CA ALA A 78 -2.68 -3.40 6.78
C ALA A 78 -3.42 -4.07 5.60
N ALA A 79 -3.35 -3.47 4.41
CA ALA A 79 -3.96 -4.03 3.21
C ALA A 79 -3.35 -5.40 2.83
N VAL A 80 -2.01 -5.50 2.82
CA VAL A 80 -1.31 -6.76 2.51
C VAL A 80 -1.59 -7.80 3.60
N SER A 81 -1.68 -7.41 4.87
CA SER A 81 -2.02 -8.34 5.96
C SER A 81 -3.43 -8.91 5.80
N ALA A 82 -4.40 -8.07 5.41
CA ALA A 82 -5.76 -8.52 5.11
C ALA A 82 -5.82 -9.45 3.88
N LEU A 83 -5.01 -9.18 2.85
CA LEU A 83 -4.88 -10.09 1.71
C LEU A 83 -4.27 -11.43 2.12
N ALA A 84 -3.15 -11.40 2.87
CA ALA A 84 -2.47 -12.59 3.34
C ALA A 84 -3.32 -13.44 4.28
N SER A 85 -4.20 -12.81 5.08
CA SER A 85 -5.13 -13.54 5.96
C SER A 85 -6.18 -14.32 5.16
N ALA A 86 -6.62 -13.80 4.01
CA ALA A 86 -7.62 -14.44 3.14
C ALA A 86 -7.06 -15.62 2.32
N LEU A 87 -5.74 -15.80 2.24
CA LEU A 87 -5.13 -16.92 1.53
C LEU A 87 -5.06 -18.19 2.39
N ASP A 88 -5.27 -19.33 1.74
CA ASP A 88 -5.07 -20.67 2.32
C ASP A 88 -3.76 -21.27 1.82
N PHE A 89 -2.86 -21.58 2.75
CA PHE A 89 -1.55 -22.15 2.48
C PHE A 89 -1.44 -23.64 2.88
N SER A 90 -2.56 -24.28 3.24
CA SER A 90 -2.59 -25.70 3.62
C SER A 90 -2.49 -26.67 2.42
N GLY A 91 -2.77 -26.18 1.21
CA GLY A 91 -2.73 -26.96 -0.03
C GLY A 91 -1.36 -27.03 -0.72
N THR A 92 -1.34 -27.55 -1.95
CA THR A 92 -0.11 -27.66 -2.76
C THR A 92 0.38 -26.30 -3.28
N ARG A 93 -0.53 -25.34 -3.45
CA ARG A 93 -0.24 -23.95 -3.81
C ARG A 93 0.03 -23.13 -2.56
N ASN A 94 1.21 -23.30 -1.97
CA ASN A 94 1.60 -22.63 -0.73
C ASN A 94 2.80 -21.69 -0.87
N LYS A 95 3.36 -21.54 -2.08
CA LYS A 95 4.54 -20.71 -2.30
C LYS A 95 4.17 -19.23 -2.47
N VAL A 96 4.84 -18.37 -1.72
CA VAL A 96 4.76 -16.91 -1.81
C VAL A 96 6.08 -16.41 -2.39
N VAL A 97 6.03 -15.80 -3.57
CA VAL A 97 7.22 -15.23 -4.21
C VAL A 97 7.30 -13.75 -3.82
N VAL A 98 8.39 -13.35 -3.19
CA VAL A 98 8.71 -11.96 -2.83
C VAL A 98 10.04 -11.57 -3.45
N ASP A 99 10.28 -10.28 -3.67
CA ASP A 99 11.52 -9.80 -4.28
C ASP A 99 12.46 -9.14 -3.24
N ASP A 100 13.77 -9.16 -3.49
CA ASP A 100 14.79 -8.60 -2.57
C ASP A 100 14.61 -7.09 -2.27
N PHE A 101 13.89 -6.36 -3.13
CA PHE A 101 13.56 -4.95 -2.97
C PHE A 101 12.17 -4.71 -2.35
N SER A 102 11.48 -5.77 -1.93
CA SER A 102 10.21 -5.68 -1.21
C SER A 102 10.39 -4.80 0.02
N PHE A 103 9.51 -3.80 0.18
CA PHE A 103 9.54 -2.96 1.37
C PHE A 103 9.46 -3.85 2.63
N PRO A 104 10.30 -3.63 3.66
CA PRO A 104 10.42 -4.57 4.78
C PRO A 104 9.08 -4.93 5.43
N ALA A 105 8.20 -3.95 5.62
CA ALA A 105 6.89 -4.18 6.23
C ALA A 105 5.92 -5.01 5.36
N VAL A 106 6.19 -5.17 4.06
CA VAL A 106 5.43 -6.05 3.15
C VAL A 106 6.04 -7.46 3.20
N ALA A 107 7.36 -7.58 3.05
CA ALA A 107 8.05 -8.88 3.09
C ALA A 107 7.79 -9.62 4.43
N GLN A 108 7.84 -8.90 5.56
CA GLN A 108 7.59 -9.49 6.87
C GLN A 108 6.16 -10.00 7.05
N VAL A 109 5.16 -9.39 6.40
CA VAL A 109 3.78 -9.91 6.41
C VAL A 109 3.72 -11.29 5.77
N TRP A 110 4.48 -11.53 4.70
CA TRP A 110 4.56 -12.83 4.05
C TRP A 110 5.28 -13.88 4.89
N HIS A 111 6.42 -13.52 5.49
CA HIS A 111 7.12 -14.41 6.43
C HIS A 111 6.27 -14.78 7.65
N ALA A 112 5.42 -13.86 8.13
CA ALA A 112 4.47 -14.15 9.20
C ALA A 112 3.43 -15.23 8.83
N GLN A 113 3.32 -15.62 7.55
CA GLN A 113 2.42 -16.70 7.10
C GLN A 113 3.11 -18.08 7.08
N GLU A 114 4.42 -18.16 7.31
CA GLU A 114 5.13 -19.45 7.35
C GLU A 114 4.56 -20.43 8.38
N PRO A 115 4.16 -20.01 9.60
CA PRO A 115 3.47 -20.89 10.56
C PRO A 115 2.11 -21.40 10.06
N ARG A 116 1.50 -20.76 9.05
CA ARG A 116 0.25 -21.17 8.41
C ARG A 116 0.48 -22.07 7.18
N GLY A 117 1.73 -22.42 6.89
CA GLY A 117 2.12 -23.31 5.79
C GLY A 117 2.66 -22.59 4.55
N ALA A 118 2.77 -21.25 4.55
CA ALA A 118 3.34 -20.52 3.43
C ALA A 118 4.84 -20.85 3.27
N GLN A 119 5.29 -20.98 2.03
CA GLN A 119 6.71 -21.09 1.69
C GLN A 119 7.16 -19.80 1.00
N VAL A 120 7.83 -18.92 1.73
CA VAL A 120 8.34 -17.65 1.17
C VAL A 120 9.62 -17.90 0.38
N VAL A 121 9.65 -17.44 -0.86
CA VAL A 121 10.81 -17.56 -1.77
C VAL A 121 11.19 -16.18 -2.28
N HIS A 122 12.44 -15.79 -2.05
CA HIS A 122 12.99 -14.51 -2.49
C HIS A 122 13.51 -14.59 -3.93
N VAL A 123 13.17 -13.57 -4.72
CA VAL A 123 13.70 -13.30 -6.06
C VAL A 123 14.91 -12.38 -5.92
N PRO A 124 16.12 -12.87 -6.23
CA PRO A 124 17.34 -12.15 -5.95
C PRO A 124 17.50 -10.96 -6.88
N ALA A 125 18.00 -9.87 -6.35
CA ALA A 125 18.43 -8.75 -7.18
C ALA A 125 19.72 -9.08 -7.95
N ALA A 126 19.90 -8.42 -9.09
CA ALA A 126 21.16 -8.32 -9.82
C ALA A 126 21.56 -6.84 -9.88
N GLY A 127 22.48 -6.44 -8.99
CA GLY A 127 22.83 -5.04 -8.81
C GLY A 127 21.63 -4.23 -8.28
N ASN A 128 21.21 -3.21 -9.05
CA ASN A 128 20.07 -2.34 -8.70
C ASN A 128 18.75 -2.76 -9.37
N THR A 129 18.69 -3.94 -9.98
CA THR A 129 17.50 -4.39 -10.73
C THR A 129 17.17 -5.82 -10.37
N ILE A 130 15.93 -6.25 -10.69
CA ILE A 130 15.53 -7.65 -10.56
C ILE A 130 15.21 -8.17 -11.96
N PRO A 131 16.09 -9.00 -12.56
CA PRO A 131 15.86 -9.55 -13.89
C PRO A 131 14.59 -10.42 -13.94
N LEU A 132 13.85 -10.36 -15.04
CA LEU A 132 12.58 -11.10 -15.20
C LEU A 132 12.79 -12.62 -15.17
N GLU A 133 13.93 -13.09 -15.65
CA GLU A 133 14.34 -14.49 -15.58
C GLU A 133 14.45 -15.00 -14.14
N HIS A 134 14.78 -14.13 -13.17
CA HIS A 134 14.84 -14.53 -11.76
C HIS A 134 13.44 -14.82 -11.21
N TYR A 135 12.42 -14.06 -11.66
CA TYR A 135 11.01 -14.34 -11.36
C TYR A 135 10.55 -15.61 -12.05
N ALA A 136 10.80 -15.73 -13.36
CA ALA A 136 10.37 -16.89 -14.16
C ALA A 136 10.91 -18.20 -13.58
N ALA A 137 12.15 -18.21 -13.07
CA ALA A 137 12.75 -19.39 -12.44
C ALA A 137 12.13 -19.78 -11.08
N ARG A 138 11.30 -18.94 -10.47
CA ARG A 138 10.72 -19.14 -9.12
C ARG A 138 9.20 -19.32 -9.13
N ILE A 139 8.54 -18.91 -10.20
CA ILE A 139 7.09 -19.05 -10.39
C ILE A 139 6.82 -20.43 -11.02
N ASP A 140 6.01 -21.24 -10.33
CA ASP A 140 5.60 -22.56 -10.79
C ASP A 140 4.17 -22.88 -10.32
N GLU A 141 3.71 -24.11 -10.54
CA GLU A 141 2.38 -24.58 -10.17
C GLU A 141 2.09 -24.54 -8.66
N ARG A 142 3.12 -24.40 -7.81
CA ARG A 142 2.98 -24.25 -6.36
C ARG A 142 2.85 -22.79 -5.92
N THR A 143 3.08 -21.83 -6.81
CA THR A 143 2.96 -20.39 -6.49
C THR A 143 1.50 -20.03 -6.23
N ALA A 144 1.23 -19.57 -5.01
CA ALA A 144 -0.04 -19.00 -4.60
C ALA A 144 -0.14 -17.53 -5.04
N ILE A 145 0.92 -16.77 -4.77
CA ILE A 145 0.98 -15.33 -5.03
C ILE A 145 2.42 -14.87 -5.30
N VAL A 146 2.53 -13.84 -6.15
CA VAL A 146 3.76 -13.09 -6.38
C VAL A 146 3.51 -11.68 -5.85
N SER A 147 4.33 -11.25 -4.88
CA SER A 147 4.30 -9.91 -4.30
C SER A 147 5.56 -9.19 -4.74
N LEU A 148 5.41 -8.15 -5.56
CA LEU A 148 6.53 -7.38 -6.10
C LEU A 148 6.33 -5.88 -5.93
N SER A 149 7.44 -5.14 -5.76
CA SER A 149 7.42 -3.67 -5.70
C SER A 149 7.27 -3.06 -7.10
N HIS A 150 6.30 -2.17 -7.29
CA HIS A 150 6.16 -1.43 -8.55
C HIS A 150 7.30 -0.41 -8.74
N ILE A 151 7.70 0.26 -7.66
CA ILE A 151 8.84 1.18 -7.59
C ILE A 151 9.58 0.86 -6.29
N CYS A 152 10.90 0.78 -6.33
CA CYS A 152 11.68 0.44 -5.15
C CYS A 152 11.91 1.68 -4.27
N TYR A 153 11.68 1.54 -2.96
CA TYR A 153 11.87 2.63 -2.01
C TYR A 153 13.34 3.05 -1.85
N PHE A 154 14.28 2.17 -2.21
CA PHE A 154 15.72 2.37 -2.03
C PHE A 154 16.38 2.99 -3.27
N ASN A 155 16.07 2.49 -4.48
CA ASN A 155 16.76 2.89 -5.71
C ASN A 155 15.86 3.50 -6.80
N GLY A 156 14.57 3.67 -6.55
CA GLY A 156 13.61 4.31 -7.46
C GLY A 156 13.00 3.35 -8.47
#